data_AF-A0A7V8X9S9-F1
#
_entry.id   AF-A0A7V8X9S9-F1
#
_cell.length_a   1.000
_cell.length_b   1.000
_cell.length_c   1.000
_cell.angle_alpha   90.00
_cell.angle_beta   90.00
_cell.angle_gamma   90.00
#
_symmetry.space_group_name_H-M   'P 1'
#
loop_
_entity.id
_entity.type
_entity.pdbx_description
1 polymer ?
#
loop_
_entity_poly.entity_id
_entity_poly.type
_entity_poly.pdbx_seq_one_letter_code
_entity_poly.pdbx_strand_id
1 'polypeptide(L)'
;MLGIWRHIVVGQFPSVHPRAHLVLQVRGRRTELGTYALAVLLHDPSGALLIEQSGTMQVNEPPAGVVDLESPAILVFDLPLPMAGEYAFVVHLDGSEVARVPFKVSATQ
;
A
#
# COMPACT_ATOMS: atom_id res chain seq x y z
N MET A 1 -8.69 7.70 -2.98
CA MET A 1 -7.64 6.85 -3.56
C MET A 1 -7.02 7.59 -4.75
N LEU A 2 -5.77 8.03 -4.60
CA LEU A 2 -4.98 8.82 -5.55
C LEU A 2 -3.54 8.27 -5.43
N GLY A 3 -2.77 7.84 -6.42
CA GLY A 3 -2.89 7.68 -7.86
C GLY A 3 -1.55 7.15 -8.39
N ILE A 4 -1.60 6.05 -9.14
CA ILE A 4 -0.86 5.80 -10.41
C ILE A 4 0.66 5.54 -10.34
N TRP A 5 1.01 4.30 -9.99
CA TRP A 5 2.00 3.54 -10.78
C TRP A 5 1.39 2.19 -11.11
N ARG A 6 0.93 2.02 -12.35
CA ARG A 6 0.38 0.73 -12.80
C ARG A 6 1.45 -0.15 -13.45
N HIS A 7 2.63 0.40 -13.73
CA HIS A 7 3.68 -0.31 -14.45
C HIS A 7 5.06 0.24 -14.09
N ILE A 8 5.96 -0.65 -13.64
CA ILE A 8 7.38 -0.40 -13.42
C ILE A 8 8.18 -1.11 -14.52
N VAL A 9 9.14 -0.41 -15.13
CA VAL A 9 10.07 -0.99 -16.10
C VAL A 9 11.48 -0.99 -15.50
N VAL A 10 12.16 -2.14 -15.56
CA VAL A 10 13.55 -2.30 -15.08
C VAL A 10 14.45 -2.77 -16.21
N GLY A 11 15.76 -2.50 -16.13
CA GLY A 11 16.69 -2.93 -17.18
C GLY A 11 16.88 -4.45 -17.26
N GLN A 12 16.83 -5.14 -16.12
CA GLN A 12 17.00 -6.59 -16.01
C GLN A 12 16.45 -7.07 -14.67
N PHE A 13 16.22 -8.37 -14.55
CA PHE A 13 15.87 -9.03 -13.29
C PHE A 13 17.04 -9.89 -12.78
N PRO A 14 17.25 -10.01 -11.46
CA PRO A 14 16.52 -9.32 -10.40
C PRO A 14 16.86 -7.83 -10.33
N SER A 15 15.96 -7.03 -9.76
CA SER A 15 16.16 -5.58 -9.56
C SER A 15 15.58 -5.12 -8.24
N VAL A 16 15.96 -3.90 -7.82
CA VAL A 16 15.33 -3.18 -6.72
C VAL A 16 14.84 -1.84 -7.25
N HIS A 17 13.55 -1.56 -7.16
CA HIS A 17 13.01 -0.23 -7.48
C HIS A 17 12.99 0.63 -6.22
N PRO A 18 13.82 1.70 -6.15
CA PRO A 18 14.00 2.43 -4.91
C PRO A 18 12.85 3.42 -4.65
N ARG A 19 12.53 3.63 -3.36
CA ARG A 19 11.61 4.68 -2.89
C ARG A 19 10.24 4.68 -3.56
N ALA A 20 9.61 3.51 -3.71
CA ALA A 20 8.21 3.42 -4.07
C ALA A 20 7.34 3.98 -2.94
N HIS A 21 6.39 4.86 -3.28
CA HIS A 21 5.49 5.46 -2.31
C HIS A 21 4.10 4.83 -2.42
N LEU A 22 3.58 4.30 -1.32
CA LEU A 22 2.18 3.90 -1.18
C LEU A 22 1.46 4.94 -0.33
N VAL A 23 0.51 5.65 -0.93
CA VAL A 23 -0.32 6.63 -0.23
C VAL A 23 -1.67 5.99 0.06
N LEU A 24 -1.99 5.86 1.34
CA LEU A 24 -3.26 5.36 1.83
C LEU A 24 -4.09 6.52 2.36
N GLN A 25 -5.38 6.50 2.05
CA GLN A 25 -6.35 7.44 2.59
C GLN A 25 -7.50 6.60 3.12
N VAL A 26 -7.55 6.45 4.44
CA VAL A 26 -8.61 5.68 5.09
C VAL A 26 -9.75 6.63 5.41
N ARG A 27 -10.94 6.24 4.94
CA ARG A 27 -12.19 6.96 5.14
C ARG A 27 -13.07 6.15 6.08
N GLY A 28 -13.50 6.76 7.17
CA GLY A 28 -14.35 6.11 8.15
C GLY A 28 -15.61 6.93 8.47
N ARG A 29 -16.52 6.34 9.24
CA ARG A 29 -17.67 7.01 9.87
C ARG A 29 -17.25 7.55 11.24
N ARG A 30 -17.99 8.52 11.81
CA ARG A 30 -17.72 9.07 13.17
C ARG A 30 -17.69 8.03 14.29
N THR A 31 -18.20 6.82 14.08
CA THR A 31 -18.13 5.69 15.03
C THR A 31 -16.81 4.91 14.97
N GLU A 32 -15.95 5.20 14.00
CA GLU A 32 -14.69 4.50 13.70
C GLU A 32 -13.48 5.34 14.14
N LEU A 33 -13.63 6.09 15.23
CA LEU A 33 -12.54 6.80 15.88
C LEU A 33 -11.70 5.81 16.67
N GLY A 34 -10.37 5.93 16.58
CA GLY A 34 -9.48 5.04 17.33
C GLY A 34 -8.13 4.81 16.67
N THR A 35 -7.39 3.86 17.24
CA THR A 35 -6.12 3.38 16.70
C THR A 35 -6.36 2.02 16.04
N TYR A 36 -5.94 1.91 14.79
CA TYR A 36 -6.05 0.70 13.98
C TYR A 36 -4.66 0.10 13.76
N ALA A 37 -4.52 -1.22 13.85
CA ALA A 37 -3.33 -1.93 13.42
C ALA A 37 -3.31 -1.99 11.90
N LEU A 38 -2.28 -1.39 11.29
CA LEU A 38 -2.06 -1.39 9.85
C LEU A 38 -1.00 -2.43 9.50
N ALA A 39 -1.28 -3.30 8.54
CA ALA A 39 -0.27 -4.14 7.90
C ALA A 39 -0.35 -4.00 6.38
N VAL A 40 0.81 -3.82 5.73
CA VAL A 40 0.95 -3.73 4.29
C VAL A 40 1.89 -4.84 3.82
N LEU A 41 1.38 -5.71 2.96
CA LEU A 41 2.09 -6.87 2.42
C LEU A 41 2.36 -6.64 0.93
N LEU A 42 3.55 -6.99 0.44
CA LEU A 42 3.86 -7.03 -0.99
C LEU A 42 3.94 -8.47 -1.45
N HIS A 43 3.11 -8.84 -2.42
CA HIS A 43 3.14 -10.16 -3.07
C HIS A 43 3.75 -10.09 -4.46
N ASP A 44 4.48 -11.15 -4.81
CA ASP A 44 5.02 -11.38 -6.15
C ASP A 44 3.98 -12.01 -7.10
N PRO A 45 4.33 -12.25 -8.38
CA PRO A 45 3.43 -12.83 -9.37
C PRO A 45 2.98 -14.27 -9.09
N SER A 46 3.70 -15.01 -8.23
CA SER A 46 3.30 -16.34 -7.77
C SER A 46 2.41 -16.28 -6.51
N GLY A 47 2.22 -15.09 -5.94
CA GLY A 47 1.54 -14.88 -4.66
C GLY A 47 2.46 -14.98 -3.44
N ALA A 48 3.77 -15.16 -3.63
CA ALA A 48 4.73 -15.23 -2.52
C ALA A 48 4.90 -13.86 -1.86
N LEU A 49 5.00 -13.85 -0.53
CA LEU A 49 5.23 -12.64 0.26
C LEU A 49 6.69 -12.18 0.12
N LEU A 50 6.90 -10.93 -0.30
CA LEU A 50 8.23 -10.31 -0.45
C LEU A 50 8.55 -9.30 0.65
N ILE A 51 7.56 -8.51 1.06
CA ILE A 51 7.70 -7.50 2.12
C ILE A 51 6.46 -7.57 3.01
N GLU A 52 6.67 -7.40 4.31
CA GLU A 52 5.63 -7.09 5.28
C GLU A 52 6.06 -5.85 6.07
N GLN A 53 5.18 -4.84 6.13
CA GLN A 53 5.38 -3.64 6.94
C GLN A 53 4.16 -3.40 7.82
N SER A 54 4.41 -3.26 9.12
CA SER A 54 3.35 -3.07 10.11
C SER A 54 3.49 -1.72 10.82
N GLY A 55 2.37 -1.14 11.22
CA GLY A 55 2.31 0.13 11.91
C GLY A 55 0.96 0.34 12.59
N THR A 56 0.76 1.53 13.14
CA THR A 56 -0.52 1.95 13.69
C THR A 56 -1.00 3.19 12.97
N MET A 57 -2.31 3.27 12.77
CA MET A 57 -2.97 4.42 12.15
C MET A 57 -3.97 4.99 13.13
N GLN A 58 -3.88 6.30 13.38
CA GLN A 58 -4.83 7.00 14.24
C GLN A 58 -5.89 7.69 13.41
N VAL A 59 -7.13 7.51 13.83
CA VAL A 59 -8.31 8.09 13.23
C VAL A 59 -8.97 8.96 14.29
N ASN A 60 -8.82 10.28 14.15
CA ASN A 60 -9.17 11.28 15.16
C ASN A 60 -10.48 12.00 14.83
N GLU A 61 -11.19 12.51 15.84
CA GLU A 61 -12.46 13.22 15.59
C GLU A 61 -12.24 14.43 14.66
N PRO A 62 -13.07 14.60 13.62
CA PRO A 62 -12.95 15.76 12.76
C PRO A 62 -13.27 17.05 13.53
N PRO A 63 -12.59 18.17 13.26
CA PRO A 63 -12.93 19.47 13.85
C PRO A 63 -14.40 19.85 13.60
N ALA A 64 -14.97 20.68 14.47
CA ALA A 64 -16.36 21.13 14.35
C ALA A 64 -16.62 21.75 12.96
N GLY A 65 -17.62 21.22 12.24
CA GLY A 65 -17.97 21.63 10.87
C GLY A 65 -17.37 20.76 9.76
N VAL A 66 -16.47 19.82 10.07
CA VAL A 66 -15.97 18.81 9.13
C VAL A 66 -16.72 17.50 9.32
N VAL A 67 -17.28 16.97 8.23
CA VAL A 67 -18.15 15.78 8.26
C VAL A 67 -17.38 14.49 7.95
N ASP A 68 -16.32 14.60 7.13
CA ASP A 68 -15.53 13.47 6.67
C ASP A 68 -14.29 13.23 7.53
N LEU A 69 -14.06 11.95 7.84
CA LEU A 69 -12.93 11.46 8.61
C LEU A 69 -11.90 10.89 7.64
N GLU A 70 -10.77 11.58 7.49
CA GLU A 70 -9.67 11.14 6.62
C GLU A 70 -8.37 11.02 7.42
N SER A 71 -7.78 9.83 7.44
CA SER A 71 -6.44 9.59 8.01
C SER A 71 -5.48 9.16 6.90
N PRO A 72 -4.55 10.02 6.46
CA PRO A 72 -3.57 9.66 5.44
C PRO A 72 -2.36 8.95 6.06
N ALA A 73 -1.87 7.94 5.36
CA ALA A 73 -0.58 7.30 5.65
C ALA A 73 0.27 7.23 4.38
N ILE A 74 1.57 7.55 4.50
CA ILE A 74 2.54 7.45 3.42
C ILE A 74 3.58 6.42 3.83
N LEU A 75 3.70 5.35 3.04
CA LEU A 75 4.69 4.30 3.22
C LEU A 75 5.70 4.35 2.09
N VAL A 76 6.97 4.09 2.41
CA VAL A 76 8.08 4.12 1.46
C VAL A 76 8.79 2.78 1.46
N PHE A 77 8.98 2.22 0.28
CA PHE A 77 9.56 0.88 0.09
C PHE A 77 10.70 0.91 -0.93
N ASP A 78 11.69 0.05 -0.72
CA ASP A 78 12.56 -0.41 -1.78
C ASP A 78 12.00 -1.75 -2.27
N LEU A 79 11.49 -1.80 -3.52
CA LEU A 79 10.76 -2.97 -4.02
C LEU A 79 11.71 -4.00 -4.59
N PRO A 80 11.83 -5.21 -4.00
CA PRO A 80 12.51 -6.32 -4.63
C PRO A 80 11.66 -6.84 -5.80
N LEU A 81 12.26 -6.88 -6.98
CA LEU A 81 11.63 -7.29 -8.22
C LEU A 81 12.42 -8.49 -8.78
N PRO A 82 12.12 -9.73 -8.35
CA PRO A 82 12.84 -10.91 -8.82
C PRO A 82 12.48 -11.31 -10.26
N MET A 83 11.28 -10.99 -10.74
CA MET A 83 10.80 -11.38 -12.07
C MET A 83 9.77 -10.39 -12.66
N ALA A 84 9.53 -10.48 -13.96
CA ALA A 84 8.41 -9.79 -14.59
C ALA A 84 7.07 -10.41 -14.15
N GLY A 85 6.03 -9.59 -14.05
CA GLY A 85 4.70 -10.08 -13.70
C GLY A 85 3.82 -9.02 -13.04
N GLU A 86 2.72 -9.47 -12.46
CA GLU A 86 1.83 -8.62 -11.65
C GLU A 86 2.15 -8.81 -10.18
N TYR A 87 2.40 -7.71 -9.49
CA TYR A 87 2.64 -7.66 -8.05
C TYR A 87 1.45 -6.98 -7.39
N ALA A 88 1.26 -7.17 -6.10
CA ALA A 88 0.20 -6.50 -5.37
C ALA A 88 0.63 -6.07 -3.97
N PHE A 89 0.34 -4.81 -3.62
CA PHE A 89 0.22 -4.44 -2.23
C PHE A 89 -1.13 -4.89 -1.68
N VAL A 90 -1.12 -5.51 -0.51
CA VAL A 90 -2.33 -5.93 0.20
C VAL A 90 -2.33 -5.25 1.56
N VAL A 91 -3.36 -4.45 1.81
CA VAL A 91 -3.49 -3.61 3.00
C VAL A 91 -4.50 -4.24 3.94
N HIS A 92 -4.08 -4.47 5.16
CA HIS A 92 -4.93 -4.95 6.25
C HIS A 92 -5.09 -3.88 7.33
N LEU A 93 -6.31 -3.74 7.83
CA LEU A 93 -6.63 -3.01 9.06
C LEU A 93 -7.24 -3.98 10.06
N ASP A 94 -6.66 -4.04 11.27
CA ASP A 94 -7.06 -4.97 12.34
C ASP A 94 -7.21 -6.43 11.87
N GLY A 95 -6.34 -6.84 10.95
CA GLY A 95 -6.32 -8.19 10.36
C GLY A 95 -7.30 -8.42 9.20
N SER A 96 -8.13 -7.44 8.82
CA SER A 96 -9.02 -7.53 7.66
C SER A 96 -8.38 -6.90 6.42
N GLU A 97 -8.35 -7.60 5.29
CA GLU A 97 -7.96 -7.01 3.99
C GLU A 97 -8.96 -5.90 3.63
N VAL A 98 -8.48 -4.66 3.51
CA VAL A 98 -9.31 -3.49 3.17
C VAL A 98 -9.00 -2.92 1.79
N ALA A 99 -7.82 -3.23 1.23
CA ALA A 99 -7.46 -2.82 -0.11
C ALA A 99 -6.40 -3.75 -0.72
N ARG A 100 -6.48 -3.90 -2.05
CA ARG A 100 -5.46 -4.54 -2.87
C ARG A 100 -5.10 -3.62 -4.03
N VAL A 101 -3.80 -3.34 -4.18
CA VAL A 101 -3.27 -2.42 -5.19
C VAL A 101 -2.32 -3.17 -6.12
N PRO A 102 -2.81 -3.64 -7.28
CA PRO A 102 -1.98 -4.35 -8.25
C PRO A 102 -1.13 -3.38 -9.08
N PHE A 103 0.08 -3.81 -9.45
CA PHE A 103 0.96 -3.12 -10.41
C PHE A 103 1.75 -4.11 -11.26
N LYS A 104 2.04 -3.75 -12.50
CA LYS A 104 2.80 -4.55 -13.46
C LYS A 104 4.29 -4.24 -13.38
N VAL A 105 5.13 -5.24 -13.61
CA VAL A 105 6.58 -5.08 -13.76
C VAL A 105 7.06 -5.79 -15.02
N SER A 106 7.90 -5.12 -15.82
CA SER A 106 8.52 -5.70 -17.03
C SER A 106 9.98 -5.28 -17.18
N ALA A 107 10.72 -6.00 -18.04
CA ALA A 107 12.04 -5.56 -18.49
C ALA A 107 11.90 -4.54 -19.63
N THR A 108 12.89 -3.66 -19.78
CA THR A 108 13.09 -2.91 -21.03
C THR A 108 13.40 -3.93 -22.15
N GLN A 109 12.78 -3.76 -23.32
CA GLN A 109 13.08 -4.58 -24.50
C GLN A 109 14.45 -4.26 -25.07
#